data_AF-A0ABD7LSL1-F1
#
_entry.id   AF-A0ABD7LSL1-F1
#
_cell.length_a   1.000
_cell.length_b   1.000
_cell.length_c   1.000
_cell.angle_alpha   90.00
_cell.angle_beta   90.00
_cell.angle_gamma   90.00
#
_symmetry.space_group_name_H-M   'P 1'
#
loop_
_entity.id
_entity.type
_entity.pdbx_description
1 polymer ?
#
loop_
_entity_poly.entity_id
_entity_poly.type
_entity_poly.pdbx_seq_one_letter_code
_entity_poly.pdbx_strand_id
1 'polypeptide(L)'
;MIYHANSKEEALNYIDFMIRKWKKQDRRVVNLLLNPALLTFYNFPYAIRRTIYSTNLIEGFNKQLKRYTRRKEQFPNEESL
;
A
#
# COMPACT_ATOMS: atom_id res chain seq x y z
N MET A 1 12.75 -1.61 -8.21
CA MET A 1 11.59 -1.03 -7.47
C MET A 1 11.11 -2.09 -6.49
N ILE A 2 10.82 -1.77 -5.22
CA ILE A 2 10.68 -2.77 -4.13
C ILE A 2 9.78 -3.96 -4.49
N TYR A 3 8.61 -3.71 -5.09
CA TYR A 3 7.61 -4.74 -5.41
C TYR A 3 7.80 -5.46 -6.75
N HIS A 4 8.74 -5.00 -7.57
CA HIS A 4 9.13 -5.67 -8.83
C HIS A 4 10.40 -6.51 -8.68
N ALA A 5 11.04 -6.51 -7.51
CA ALA A 5 12.26 -7.27 -7.30
C ALA A 5 11.97 -8.78 -7.32
N ASN A 6 12.88 -9.55 -7.91
CA ASN A 6 12.69 -10.99 -8.12
C ASN A 6 12.89 -11.80 -6.83
N SER A 7 13.69 -11.27 -5.89
CA SER A 7 13.92 -11.87 -4.58
C SER A 7 13.68 -10.89 -3.43
N LYS A 8 13.55 -11.44 -2.22
CA LYS A 8 13.43 -10.65 -0.99
C LYS A 8 14.74 -9.92 -0.67
N GLU A 9 15.90 -10.50 -0.95
CA GLU A 9 17.19 -9.81 -0.75
C GLU A 9 17.31 -8.59 -1.66
N GLU A 10 16.92 -8.71 -2.93
CA GLU A 10 16.95 -7.59 -3.87
C GLU A 10 16.00 -6.47 -3.43
N ALA A 11 14.81 -6.82 -2.91
CA ALA A 11 13.89 -5.85 -2.33
C ALA A 11 14.47 -5.10 -1.12
N LEU A 12 15.24 -5.78 -0.26
CA LEU A 12 15.93 -5.16 0.88
C LEU A 12 16.98 -4.15 0.43
N ASN A 13 17.74 -4.45 -0.63
CA ASN A 13 18.71 -3.49 -1.19
C ASN A 13 18.01 -2.21 -1.70
N TYR A 14 16.85 -2.35 -2.34
CA TYR A 14 16.04 -1.20 -2.74
C TYR A 14 15.50 -0.40 -1.55
N ILE A 15 15.07 -1.08 -0.48
CA ILE A 15 14.64 -0.42 0.76
C ILE A 15 15.79 0.40 1.35
N ASP A 16 16.99 -0.16 1.44
CA ASP A 16 18.15 0.51 2.03
C ASP A 16 18.54 1.76 1.21
N PHE A 17 18.51 1.65 -0.12
CA PHE A 17 18.68 2.79 -1.02
C PHE A 17 17.61 3.87 -0.81
N MET A 18 16.33 3.49 -0.69
CA MET A 18 15.25 4.44 -0.46
C MET A 18 15.36 5.11 0.91
N ILE A 19 15.71 4.37 1.96
CA ILE A 19 15.93 4.95 3.29
C ILE A 19 17.01 6.02 3.21
N ARG A 20 18.17 5.73 2.61
CA ARG A 20 19.27 6.71 2.47
C ARG A 20 18.83 7.96 1.72
N LYS A 21 18.07 7.80 0.63
CA LYS A 21 17.55 8.91 -0.16
C LYS A 21 16.59 9.78 0.63
N TRP A 22 15.61 9.17 1.31
CA TRP A 22 14.48 9.88 1.92
C TRP A 22 14.70 10.27 3.39
N LYS A 23 15.78 9.81 4.03
CA LYS A 23 16.10 10.09 5.46
C LYS A 23 16.09 11.58 5.82
N LYS A 24 16.49 12.46 4.90
CA LYS A 24 16.51 13.91 5.13
C LYS A 24 15.21 14.62 4.75
N GLN A 25 14.39 14.01 3.90
CA GLN A 25 13.20 14.64 3.32
C GLN A 25 11.93 14.33 4.11
N ASP A 26 11.72 13.05 4.46
CA ASP A 26 10.53 12.67 5.21
C ASP A 26 10.78 11.43 6.07
N ARG A 27 10.69 11.63 7.40
CA ARG A 27 10.78 10.54 8.38
C ARG A 27 9.63 9.54 8.28
N ARG A 28 8.45 9.96 7.82
CA ARG A 28 7.28 9.08 7.67
C ARG A 28 7.52 7.99 6.64
N VAL A 29 8.14 8.35 5.51
CA VAL A 29 8.53 7.39 4.46
C VAL A 29 9.54 6.39 5.01
N VAL A 30 10.55 6.85 5.76
CA VAL A 30 11.54 5.95 6.38
C VAL A 30 10.88 5.01 7.37
N ASN A 31 9.98 5.50 8.22
CA ASN A 31 9.26 4.66 9.18
C ASN A 31 8.40 3.60 8.49
N LEU A 32 7.77 3.93 7.36
CA LEU A 32 7.02 2.98 6.55
C LEU A 32 7.93 1.90 5.96
N LEU A 33 9.10 2.29 5.46
CA LEU A 33 10.10 1.38 4.88
C LEU A 33 10.74 0.44 5.91
N LEU A 34 10.81 0.86 7.18
CA LEU A 34 11.30 0.05 8.30
C LEU A 34 10.25 -0.94 8.83
N ASN A 35 9.01 -0.91 8.33
CA ASN A 35 7.97 -1.84 8.78
C ASN A 35 8.36 -3.29 8.42
N PRO A 36 8.51 -4.20 9.41
CA PRO A 36 8.91 -5.57 9.15
C PRO A 36 7.89 -6.35 8.31
N ALA A 37 6.62 -5.92 8.30
CA ALA A 37 5.57 -6.54 7.52
C ALA A 37 5.60 -6.17 6.02
N LEU A 38 6.40 -5.17 5.62
CA LEU A 38 6.37 -4.61 4.26
C LEU A 38 6.68 -5.64 3.17
N LEU A 39 7.57 -6.58 3.45
CA LEU A 39 8.01 -7.61 2.50
C LEU A 39 7.30 -8.96 2.68
N THR A 40 6.28 -9.05 3.54
CA THR A 40 5.56 -10.31 3.79
C THR A 40 4.91 -10.89 2.53
N PHE A 41 4.55 -10.05 1.55
CA PHE A 41 3.99 -10.51 0.28
C PHE A 41 4.96 -11.41 -0.53
N TYR A 42 6.26 -11.37 -0.26
CA TYR A 42 7.24 -12.29 -0.86
C TYR A 42 7.06 -13.74 -0.41
N ASN A 43 6.39 -13.99 0.71
CA ASN A 43 6.07 -15.34 1.19
C ASN A 43 5.00 -16.03 0.32
N PHE A 44 4.32 -15.30 -0.56
CA PHE A 44 3.30 -15.83 -1.45
C PHE A 44 3.87 -16.14 -2.85
N PRO A 45 3.23 -17.06 -3.60
CA PRO A 45 3.60 -17.37 -4.97
C PRO A 45 3.60 -16.13 -5.88
N TYR A 46 4.56 -16.05 -6.80
CA TYR A 46 4.70 -14.92 -7.74
C TYR A 46 3.39 -14.58 -8.47
N ALA A 47 2.64 -15.60 -8.87
CA ALA A 47 1.37 -15.47 -9.59
C ALA A 47 0.33 -14.60 -8.87
N ILE A 48 0.35 -14.54 -7.53
CA ILE A 48 -0.64 -13.77 -6.75
C ILE A 48 -0.09 -12.45 -6.21
N ARG A 49 1.24 -12.25 -6.24
CA ARG A 49 1.87 -11.04 -5.68
C ARG A 49 1.32 -9.76 -6.30
N ARG A 50 1.07 -9.77 -7.63
CA ARG A 50 0.52 -8.61 -8.35
C ARG A 50 -0.83 -8.17 -7.79
N THR A 51 -1.70 -9.11 -7.43
CA THR A 51 -3.00 -8.79 -6.83
C THR A 51 -2.84 -8.12 -5.46
N ILE A 52 -1.81 -8.51 -4.70
CA ILE A 52 -1.53 -7.98 -3.35
C ILE A 52 -1.00 -6.54 -3.42
N TYR A 53 -0.02 -6.25 -4.29
CA TYR A 53 0.57 -4.90 -4.37
C TYR A 53 -0.15 -3.95 -5.34
N SER A 54 -1.09 -4.44 -6.16
CA SER A 54 -1.92 -3.54 -6.99
C SER A 54 -2.98 -2.86 -6.14
N THR A 55 -3.20 -1.58 -6.40
CA THR A 55 -4.24 -0.80 -5.71
C THR A 55 -5.56 -0.77 -6.47
N ASN A 56 -5.63 -1.33 -7.69
CA ASN A 56 -6.81 -1.28 -8.57
C ASN A 56 -8.12 -1.69 -7.88
N LEU A 57 -8.10 -2.79 -7.12
CA LEU A 57 -9.29 -3.32 -6.45
C LEU A 57 -9.78 -2.35 -5.37
N ILE A 58 -8.89 -1.93 -4.46
CA ILE A 58 -9.24 -1.06 -3.34
C ILE A 58 -9.54 0.37 -3.79
N GLU A 59 -8.85 0.88 -4.82
CA GLU A 59 -9.15 2.17 -5.44
C GLU A 59 -10.51 2.15 -6.13
N GLY A 60 -10.82 1.08 -6.88
CA GLY A 60 -12.12 0.90 -7.50
C GLY A 60 -13.24 0.88 -6.47
N PHE A 61 -13.07 0.11 -5.39
CA PHE A 61 -14.01 0.08 -4.27
C PHE A 61 -14.18 1.46 -3.62
N ASN A 62 -13.08 2.11 -3.24
CA ASN A 62 -13.09 3.44 -2.62
C ASN A 62 -13.74 4.49 -3.52
N LYS A 63 -13.56 4.40 -4.84
CA LYS A 63 -14.21 5.28 -5.81
C LYS A 63 -15.72 5.10 -5.82
N GLN A 64 -16.21 3.86 -5.81
CA GLN A 64 -17.65 3.58 -5.72
C GLN A 64 -18.20 4.05 -4.38
N LEU A 65 -17.53 3.73 -3.27
CA LEU A 65 -17.93 4.16 -1.94
C LEU A 65 -18.09 5.68 -1.85
N LYS A 66 -17.07 6.44 -2.27
CA LYS A 66 -17.13 7.91 -2.32
C LYS A 66 -18.27 8.44 -3.20
N ARG A 67 -18.58 7.76 -4.31
CA ARG A 67 -19.68 8.14 -5.20
C ARG A 67 -21.04 7.96 -4.52
N TYR A 68 -21.23 6.86 -3.80
CA TYR A 68 -22.48 6.58 -3.10
C TYR A 68 -22.67 7.46 -1.87
N THR A 69 -21.63 7.66 -1.06
CA THR A 69 -21.71 8.48 0.15
C THR A 69 -21.88 9.97 -0.17
N ARG A 70 -21.25 10.48 -1.23
CA ARG A 70 -21.43 11.88 -1.67
C ARG A 70 -22.87 12.19 -2.13
N ARG A 71 -23.65 11.19 -2.55
CA ARG A 71 -25.08 11.36 -2.88
C ARG A 71 -25.98 11.43 -1.66
N LYS A 72 -25.51 10.99 -0.48
CA LYS A 72 -26.21 11.01 0.80
C LYS A 72 -25.50 11.98 1.76
N GLU A 73 -25.53 13.27 1.44
CA GLU A 73 -24.74 14.31 2.14
C GLU A 73 -25.12 14.49 3.62
N GLN A 74 -26.25 13.93 4.05
CA GLN A 74 -26.64 13.83 5.45
C GLN A 74 -27.14 12.42 5.76
N PHE A 75 -26.40 11.68 6.58
CA PHE A 75 -26.86 10.43 7.15
C PHE A 75 -27.71 10.77 8.38
N PRO A 76 -29.02 10.46 8.41
CA PRO A 76 -29.91 10.88 9.50
C PRO A 76 -29.66 10.12 10.82
N ASN A 77 -29.01 8.95 10.79
CA ASN A 77 -28.63 8.15 11.97
C ASN A 77 -27.51 7.14 11.61
N GLU A 78 -26.89 6.50 12.61
CA GLU A 78 -25.81 5.51 12.42
C GLU A 78 -26.23 4.27 11.62
N GLU A 79 -27.51 3.88 11.66
CA GLU A 79 -28.04 2.77 10.85
C GLU A 79 -28.15 3.10 9.34
N SER A 80 -28.10 4.39 8.96
CA SER A 80 -28.20 4.82 7.56
C SER A 80 -26.86 4.82 6.81
N LEU A 81 -25.75 4.60 7.53
CA LEU A 81 -24.36 4.66 7.06
C LEU A 81 -23.96 3.37 6.33
#